data_AF-A0A955UEF8-F1
#
_entry.id   AF-A0A955UEF8-F1
#
_cell.length_a   1.000
_cell.length_b   1.000
_cell.length_c   1.000
_cell.angle_alpha   90.00
_cell.angle_beta   90.00
_cell.angle_gamma   90.00
#
_symmetry.space_group_name_H-M   'P 1'
#
loop_
_entity.id
_entity.type
_entity.pdbx_description
1 polymer ?
#
loop_
_entity_poly.entity_id
_entity_poly.type
_entity_poly.pdbx_seq_one_letter_code
_entity_poly.pdbx_strand_id
1 'polypeptide(L)'
;MKQSRKIWLPTLCGMLIAVSFCGTADVWAQLTGSGKLVPVVWNNGKIYFFQGSEYARYDIAQDMADSDDGSGNAYPRPIRNNWPGLFEENMDAAVFWPAPPPGGAEIKTVAYFFKGNQFMRYDVDADRADAADGAGRAYPQPISLKWPGIWTDRVDAVVVWPVPRNGRTVAYFFRDDQYIRFDVKRHRADPGYPKPIAGNWPNFKFPSGVDGAVAWPTKFEGKTVVYFFKGNQYMRYDVDADRADDQSNGGLGYPAPVEGNWAGLLLPAPGGTDALAAFAQECDQAIGVSVPDFDVDSPLGTTVPTDHLTPASATYPDGICDRPNVLNGKCDRGSRFRVLINTQDAYVVAHARKMGLSQGQYGDVAIIQHNTVNGKTCFYQGALEDFHLSHDGKVKAPSKGVGNPPFWMTPSQIVNSKFPCVSCHDNGPIIRSPYLAQISGPNQLPGSGDVTFNSDPEPYSFVGADFAPWKAYKVEVRDNLCNNCHRMGVNNVSNTGIVGNNGTALDLGIKATAPSQEKKHPHSATSPIWMTPGQVTFDQGTADAALAIKQCAEQFRAGMPFLPDSPSCKITQFTTP
;
A
#
# COMPACT_ATOMS: atom_id res chain seq x y z
N MET A 1 -20.84 50.78 62.92
CA MET A 1 -21.40 51.59 61.82
C MET A 1 -20.26 52.14 60.99
N LYS A 2 -20.02 51.66 59.77
CA LYS A 2 -19.07 52.26 58.83
C LYS A 2 -19.72 52.26 57.44
N GLN A 3 -20.05 53.45 56.95
CA GLN A 3 -20.29 53.72 55.54
C GLN A 3 -19.00 54.32 54.97
N SER A 4 -18.44 53.70 53.94
CA SER A 4 -17.35 54.27 53.14
C SER A 4 -17.87 54.66 51.76
N ARG A 5 -17.64 55.92 51.38
CA ARG A 5 -17.82 56.44 50.02
C ARG A 5 -16.62 56.12 49.13
N LYS A 6 -16.94 56.00 47.85
CA LYS A 6 -16.20 55.50 46.68
C LYS A 6 -14.99 56.34 46.28
N ILE A 7 -13.99 55.67 45.69
CA ILE A 7 -13.04 56.21 44.71
C ILE A 7 -13.16 55.35 43.44
N TRP A 8 -13.12 56.00 42.28
CA TRP A 8 -13.28 55.49 40.93
C TRP A 8 -11.97 54.92 40.34
N LEU A 9 -12.06 53.83 39.57
CA LEU A 9 -11.18 53.50 38.44
C LEU A 9 -12.02 52.71 37.40
N PRO A 10 -11.93 52.99 36.07
CA PRO A 10 -12.72 52.29 35.08
C PRO A 10 -11.97 51.05 34.57
N THR A 11 -12.60 49.87 34.66
CA THR A 11 -12.13 48.66 33.97
C THR A 11 -13.01 48.45 32.76
N LEU A 12 -12.37 48.42 31.58
CA LEU A 12 -13.00 48.20 30.29
C LEU A 12 -13.80 46.89 30.26
N CYS A 13 -14.94 46.96 29.59
CA CYS A 13 -15.86 45.90 29.28
C CYS A 13 -15.19 44.84 28.39
N GLY A 14 -15.14 43.59 28.86
CA GLY A 14 -14.83 42.41 28.07
C GLY A 14 -15.92 41.37 28.30
N MET A 15 -16.94 41.35 27.44
CA MET A 15 -17.89 40.24 27.35
C MET A 15 -17.14 38.99 26.91
N LEU A 16 -16.89 38.07 27.83
CA LEU A 16 -16.58 36.67 27.52
C LEU A 16 -17.86 35.87 27.72
N ILE A 17 -18.68 35.80 26.67
CA ILE A 17 -19.67 34.74 26.51
C ILE A 17 -18.89 33.52 26.02
N ALA A 18 -18.42 32.70 26.97
CA ALA A 18 -17.95 31.36 26.67
C ALA A 18 -19.17 30.43 26.65
N VAL A 19 -19.83 30.32 25.50
CA VAL A 19 -20.66 29.17 25.17
C VAL A 19 -19.91 28.39 24.11
N SER A 20 -18.85 27.69 24.54
CA SER A 20 -18.32 26.57 23.75
C SER A 20 -19.14 25.34 24.08
N PHE A 21 -20.25 25.16 23.37
CA PHE A 21 -20.75 23.82 23.11
C PHE A 21 -20.00 23.32 21.86
N CYS A 22 -18.79 22.80 22.08
CA CYS A 22 -18.16 21.90 21.12
C CYS A 22 -18.53 20.50 21.60
N GLY A 23 -19.65 19.97 21.12
CA GLY A 23 -19.87 18.54 21.19
C GLY A 23 -18.83 17.91 20.29
N THR A 24 -17.78 17.32 20.86
CA THR A 24 -17.00 16.32 20.17
C THR A 24 -18.00 15.21 19.85
N ALA A 25 -18.34 15.02 18.58
CA ALA A 25 -18.89 13.73 18.18
C ALA A 25 -17.81 12.72 18.59
N ASP A 26 -18.15 11.82 19.50
CA ASP A 26 -17.24 10.74 19.87
C ASP A 26 -17.02 9.88 18.62
N VAL A 27 -15.93 10.13 17.90
CA VAL A 27 -15.55 9.35 16.71
C VAL A 27 -14.92 8.05 17.22
N TRP A 28 -15.76 7.09 17.56
CA TRP A 28 -15.32 5.70 17.77
C TRP A 28 -15.12 5.06 16.40
N ALA A 29 -13.99 4.41 16.22
CA ALA A 29 -13.68 3.79 14.94
C ALA A 29 -13.07 2.42 15.16
N GLN A 30 -13.45 1.47 14.30
CA GLN A 30 -13.45 0.05 14.69
C GLN A 30 -12.29 -0.73 14.08
N LEU A 31 -11.99 -0.60 12.79
CA LEU A 31 -10.96 -1.43 12.13
C LEU A 31 -9.78 -0.61 11.61
N THR A 32 -8.57 -1.17 11.53
CA THR A 32 -7.34 -0.41 11.19
C THR A 32 -7.24 0.04 9.73
N GLY A 33 -8.13 -0.43 8.85
CA GLY A 33 -8.21 0.02 7.45
C GLY A 33 -7.07 -0.45 6.53
N SER A 34 -6.02 -1.08 7.07
CA SER A 34 -4.85 -1.56 6.31
C SER A 34 -4.97 -2.99 5.77
N GLY A 35 -5.99 -3.75 6.20
CA GLY A 35 -6.22 -5.13 5.79
C GLY A 35 -7.47 -5.35 4.93
N LYS A 36 -7.60 -6.55 4.36
CA LYS A 36 -8.79 -7.05 3.65
C LYS A 36 -10.05 -6.92 4.52
N LEU A 37 -11.11 -6.33 3.97
CA LEU A 37 -12.43 -6.25 4.60
C LEU A 37 -13.34 -7.36 4.09
N VAL A 38 -13.77 -8.25 5.00
CA VAL A 38 -14.72 -9.32 4.68
C VAL A 38 -16.09 -8.96 5.25
N PRO A 39 -17.03 -8.46 4.43
CA PRO A 39 -18.37 -8.13 4.89
C PRO A 39 -19.30 -9.34 4.86
N VAL A 40 -20.24 -9.41 5.80
CA VAL A 40 -21.43 -10.26 5.72
C VAL A 40 -22.65 -9.50 6.20
N VAL A 41 -23.67 -9.39 5.33
CA VAL A 41 -24.97 -8.86 5.74
C VAL A 41 -25.71 -9.90 6.58
N TRP A 42 -26.30 -9.47 7.69
CA TRP A 42 -26.98 -10.35 8.62
C TRP A 42 -28.48 -10.09 8.69
N ASN A 43 -29.24 -11.04 9.23
CA ASN A 43 -30.72 -10.98 9.30
C ASN A 43 -31.26 -10.04 10.39
N ASN A 44 -30.40 -9.25 11.03
CA ASN A 44 -30.75 -8.29 12.09
C ASN A 44 -30.59 -6.82 11.64
N GLY A 45 -30.45 -6.56 10.34
CA GLY A 45 -30.24 -5.21 9.81
C GLY A 45 -28.82 -4.67 10.01
N LYS A 46 -27.85 -5.55 10.30
CA LYS A 46 -26.44 -5.21 10.45
C LYS A 46 -25.58 -5.83 9.35
N ILE A 47 -24.42 -5.24 9.12
CA ILE A 47 -23.31 -5.85 8.36
C ILE A 47 -22.16 -6.06 9.34
N TYR A 48 -21.58 -7.25 9.35
CA TYR A 48 -20.37 -7.53 10.11
C TYR A 48 -19.17 -7.49 9.18
N PHE A 49 -18.16 -6.72 9.54
CA PHE A 49 -16.92 -6.58 8.80
C PHE A 49 -15.79 -7.26 9.57
N PHE A 50 -15.17 -8.27 8.99
CA PHE A 50 -14.03 -8.97 9.59
C PHE A 50 -12.72 -8.48 8.96
N GLN A 51 -11.71 -8.27 9.79
CA GLN A 51 -10.34 -7.93 9.38
C GLN A 51 -9.36 -8.52 10.39
N GLY A 52 -8.38 -9.31 9.91
CA GLY A 52 -7.43 -9.98 10.81
C GLY A 52 -8.16 -10.89 11.81
N SER A 53 -7.93 -10.67 13.11
CA SER A 53 -8.53 -11.41 14.23
C SER A 53 -9.73 -10.70 14.88
N GLU A 54 -10.22 -9.61 14.27
CA GLU A 54 -11.24 -8.74 14.83
C GLU A 54 -12.41 -8.51 13.87
N TYR A 55 -13.51 -7.98 14.40
CA TYR A 55 -14.66 -7.57 13.61
C TYR A 55 -15.33 -6.30 14.15
N ALA A 56 -15.98 -5.59 13.22
CA ALA A 56 -16.81 -4.42 13.43
C ALA A 56 -18.27 -4.72 13.04
N ARG A 57 -19.23 -3.99 13.62
CA ARG A 57 -20.65 -4.12 13.29
C ARG A 57 -21.19 -2.80 12.76
N TYR A 58 -21.79 -2.84 11.58
CA TYR A 58 -22.36 -1.70 10.89
C TYR A 58 -23.88 -1.74 10.92
N ASP A 59 -24.50 -0.65 11.37
CA ASP A 59 -25.94 -0.46 11.34
C ASP A 59 -26.37 0.11 10.00
N ILE A 60 -27.18 -0.66 9.27
CA ILE A 60 -27.65 -0.29 7.92
C ILE A 60 -28.67 0.85 7.98
N ALA A 61 -29.49 0.92 9.04
CA ALA A 61 -30.53 1.94 9.18
C ALA A 61 -29.94 3.29 9.61
N GLN A 62 -28.90 3.26 10.45
CA GLN A 62 -28.16 4.46 10.86
C GLN A 62 -27.08 4.88 9.86
N ASP A 63 -26.73 3.99 8.94
CA ASP A 63 -25.61 4.14 8.01
C ASP A 63 -24.30 4.51 8.74
N MET A 64 -24.02 3.76 9.82
CA MET A 64 -22.87 3.98 10.69
C MET A 64 -22.49 2.71 11.44
N ALA A 65 -21.21 2.57 11.76
CA ALA A 65 -20.70 1.51 12.61
C ALA A 65 -21.05 1.71 14.09
N ASP A 66 -21.49 0.64 14.76
CA ASP A 66 -21.93 0.65 16.16
C ASP A 66 -20.73 0.80 17.11
N SER A 67 -20.72 1.78 18.01
CA SER A 67 -19.61 1.96 18.97
C SER A 67 -19.43 0.76 19.92
N ASP A 68 -20.52 0.09 20.28
CA ASP A 68 -20.54 -1.08 21.17
C ASP A 68 -21.63 -2.10 20.78
N ASP A 69 -21.63 -3.26 21.44
CA ASP A 69 -22.54 -4.36 21.17
C ASP A 69 -23.99 -4.16 21.64
N GLY A 70 -24.29 -3.06 22.33
CA GLY A 70 -25.56 -2.77 23.02
C GLY A 70 -25.54 -3.14 24.50
N SER A 71 -24.45 -3.75 24.99
CA SER A 71 -24.21 -4.12 26.40
C SER A 71 -22.97 -3.42 26.98
N GLY A 72 -22.43 -2.43 26.27
CA GLY A 72 -21.25 -1.66 26.67
C GLY A 72 -19.90 -2.28 26.30
N ASN A 73 -19.87 -3.36 25.50
CA ASN A 73 -18.61 -3.90 24.99
C ASN A 73 -18.27 -3.23 23.65
N ALA A 74 -17.21 -2.43 23.63
CA ALA A 74 -16.80 -1.65 22.48
C ALA A 74 -16.36 -2.52 21.28
N TYR A 75 -16.52 -1.98 20.08
CA TYR A 75 -15.89 -2.48 18.86
C TYR A 75 -14.53 -1.78 18.60
N PRO A 76 -13.58 -2.41 17.87
CA PRO A 76 -13.68 -3.75 17.30
C PRO A 76 -13.67 -4.82 18.39
N ARG A 77 -14.23 -5.99 18.07
CA ARG A 77 -14.23 -7.14 18.98
C ARG A 77 -13.40 -8.26 18.40
N PRO A 78 -12.70 -9.04 19.25
CA PRO A 78 -12.02 -10.23 18.77
C PRO A 78 -13.05 -11.22 18.21
N ILE A 79 -12.71 -11.92 17.14
CA ILE A 79 -13.58 -12.97 16.60
C ILE A 79 -13.67 -14.12 17.61
N ARG A 80 -12.54 -14.46 18.22
CA ARG A 80 -12.46 -15.43 19.31
C ARG A 80 -13.48 -15.10 20.41
N ASN A 81 -14.21 -16.13 20.85
CA ASN A 81 -15.28 -16.09 21.85
C ASN A 81 -16.55 -15.32 21.47
N ASN A 82 -16.50 -14.41 20.50
CA ASN A 82 -17.68 -13.67 20.03
C ASN A 82 -18.36 -14.33 18.82
N TRP A 83 -17.64 -15.21 18.12
CA TRP A 83 -18.16 -16.09 17.07
C TRP A 83 -17.85 -17.55 17.42
N PRO A 84 -18.62 -18.20 18.32
CA PRO A 84 -18.26 -19.49 18.90
C PRO A 84 -18.03 -20.58 17.85
N GLY A 85 -16.83 -21.16 17.85
CA GLY A 85 -16.44 -22.25 16.93
C GLY A 85 -16.06 -21.81 15.51
N LEU A 86 -16.11 -20.52 15.20
CA LEU A 86 -15.68 -19.98 13.90
C LEU A 86 -14.15 -19.89 13.81
N PHE A 87 -13.62 -19.67 12.60
CA PHE A 87 -12.23 -19.26 12.40
C PHE A 87 -11.92 -18.01 13.23
N GLU A 88 -10.84 -18.04 14.01
CA GLU A 88 -10.49 -16.95 14.94
C GLU A 88 -9.82 -15.75 14.25
N GLU A 89 -9.40 -15.88 12.99
CA GLU A 89 -8.73 -14.82 12.23
C GLU A 89 -8.62 -15.14 10.73
N ASN A 90 -8.31 -14.12 9.93
CA ASN A 90 -7.88 -14.22 8.53
C ASN A 90 -8.84 -15.03 7.65
N MET A 91 -10.13 -14.72 7.75
CA MET A 91 -11.14 -15.25 6.83
C MET A 91 -10.99 -14.60 5.46
N ASP A 92 -11.27 -15.36 4.41
CA ASP A 92 -11.19 -14.88 3.04
C ASP A 92 -12.53 -14.36 2.54
N ALA A 93 -13.64 -15.00 2.86
CA ALA A 93 -14.96 -14.55 2.42
C ALA A 93 -16.05 -15.01 3.38
N ALA A 94 -17.17 -14.30 3.38
CA ALA A 94 -18.34 -14.65 4.16
C ALA A 94 -19.62 -14.38 3.37
N VAL A 95 -20.65 -15.22 3.55
CA VAL A 95 -21.95 -15.02 2.91
C VAL A 95 -23.08 -15.57 3.77
N PHE A 96 -24.11 -14.76 3.96
CA PHE A 96 -25.38 -15.22 4.50
C PHE A 96 -26.18 -15.93 3.40
N TRP A 97 -26.54 -17.19 3.61
CA TRP A 97 -27.05 -18.04 2.54
C TRP A 97 -28.58 -18.06 2.49
N PRO A 98 -29.20 -17.72 1.34
CA PRO A 98 -30.66 -17.68 1.21
C PRO A 98 -31.24 -19.08 1.04
N ALA A 99 -31.79 -19.61 2.13
CA ALA A 99 -32.56 -20.86 2.20
C ALA A 99 -31.81 -22.13 1.72
N PRO A 100 -32.28 -23.32 2.10
CA PRO A 100 -31.59 -24.57 1.80
C PRO A 100 -31.59 -24.91 0.30
N PRO A 101 -30.50 -25.49 -0.25
CA PRO A 101 -30.56 -26.09 -1.56
C PRO A 101 -31.58 -27.27 -1.60
N PRO A 102 -32.33 -27.46 -2.69
CA PRO A 102 -33.24 -28.60 -2.88
C PRO A 102 -32.48 -29.92 -2.79
N GLY A 103 -32.93 -30.80 -1.89
CA GLY A 103 -32.32 -32.12 -1.66
C GLY A 103 -31.32 -32.17 -0.50
N GLY A 104 -31.00 -31.03 0.14
CA GLY A 104 -30.24 -31.00 1.39
C GLY A 104 -31.15 -31.01 2.61
N ALA A 105 -30.81 -31.81 3.62
CA ALA A 105 -31.46 -31.84 4.94
C ALA A 105 -31.22 -30.54 5.78
N GLU A 106 -30.86 -29.44 5.13
CA GLU A 106 -30.50 -28.19 5.79
C GLU A 106 -31.80 -27.45 6.09
N ILE A 107 -32.20 -27.35 7.36
CA ILE A 107 -33.44 -26.66 7.80
C ILE A 107 -33.08 -25.32 8.47
N LYS A 108 -31.78 -25.09 8.70
CA LYS A 108 -31.24 -23.95 9.45
C LYS A 108 -31.02 -22.74 8.55
N THR A 109 -31.18 -21.55 9.14
CA THR A 109 -30.63 -20.32 8.58
C THR A 109 -29.11 -20.33 8.80
N VAL A 110 -28.33 -20.21 7.73
CA VAL A 110 -26.87 -20.41 7.82
C VAL A 110 -26.08 -19.34 7.10
N ALA A 111 -24.90 -19.05 7.64
CA ALA A 111 -23.85 -18.33 6.94
C ALA A 111 -22.65 -19.24 6.69
N TYR A 112 -21.91 -18.97 5.62
CA TYR A 112 -20.68 -19.67 5.29
C TYR A 112 -19.50 -18.73 5.35
N PHE A 113 -18.41 -19.22 5.92
CA PHE A 113 -17.15 -18.51 6.06
C PHE A 113 -16.05 -19.34 5.41
N PHE A 114 -15.22 -18.73 4.59
CA PHE A 114 -14.18 -19.38 3.80
C PHE A 114 -12.80 -18.96 4.30
N LYS A 115 -11.87 -19.91 4.34
CA LYS A 115 -10.46 -19.68 4.67
C LYS A 115 -9.59 -20.73 3.97
N GLY A 116 -8.71 -20.27 3.08
CA GLY A 116 -7.95 -21.14 2.17
C GLY A 116 -8.89 -22.09 1.43
N ASN A 117 -8.53 -23.37 1.41
CA ASN A 117 -9.30 -24.41 0.72
C ASN A 117 -10.49 -24.96 1.55
N GLN A 118 -10.82 -24.32 2.66
CA GLN A 118 -11.84 -24.81 3.60
C GLN A 118 -12.95 -23.78 3.83
N PHE A 119 -14.07 -24.26 4.37
CA PHE A 119 -15.17 -23.44 4.83
C PHE A 119 -15.73 -23.97 6.16
N MET A 120 -16.35 -23.05 6.91
CA MET A 120 -17.16 -23.33 8.08
C MET A 120 -18.61 -22.93 7.82
N ARG A 121 -19.53 -23.62 8.50
CA ARG A 121 -20.94 -23.28 8.51
C ARG A 121 -21.31 -22.72 9.87
N TYR A 122 -21.96 -21.57 9.87
CA TYR A 122 -22.48 -20.91 11.06
C TYR A 122 -23.99 -21.06 11.12
N ASP A 123 -24.48 -21.65 12.21
CA ASP A 123 -25.90 -21.70 12.54
C ASP A 123 -26.30 -20.34 13.13
N VAL A 124 -27.09 -19.60 12.36
CA VAL A 124 -27.50 -18.23 12.71
C VAL A 124 -28.39 -18.23 13.95
N ASP A 125 -29.29 -19.22 14.07
CA ASP A 125 -30.26 -19.28 15.15
C ASP A 125 -29.62 -19.77 16.46
N ALA A 126 -28.65 -20.69 16.35
CA ALA A 126 -27.89 -21.18 17.50
C ALA A 126 -26.69 -20.29 17.89
N ASP A 127 -26.40 -19.25 17.10
CA ASP A 127 -25.27 -18.33 17.25
C ASP A 127 -23.93 -19.03 17.48
N ARG A 128 -23.62 -20.01 16.62
CA ARG A 128 -22.37 -20.79 16.67
C ARG A 128 -22.06 -21.49 15.36
N ALA A 129 -20.78 -21.72 15.11
CA ALA A 129 -20.36 -22.64 14.08
C ALA A 129 -20.76 -24.08 14.43
N ASP A 130 -21.18 -24.84 13.41
CA ASP A 130 -21.44 -26.26 13.56
C ASP A 130 -20.11 -27.01 13.71
N ALA A 131 -20.06 -27.95 14.66
CA ALA A 131 -18.87 -28.79 14.83
C ALA A 131 -18.75 -29.87 13.74
N ALA A 132 -19.89 -30.32 13.19
CA ALA A 132 -19.96 -31.30 12.13
C ALA A 132 -21.23 -31.11 11.28
N ASP A 133 -21.24 -31.68 10.08
CA ASP A 133 -22.42 -31.71 9.22
C ASP A 133 -23.42 -32.82 9.61
N GLY A 134 -24.53 -32.92 8.87
CA GLY A 134 -25.57 -33.94 9.11
C GLY A 134 -25.11 -35.39 8.88
N ALA A 135 -23.92 -35.62 8.33
CA ALA A 135 -23.29 -36.92 8.17
C ALA A 135 -22.18 -37.17 9.21
N GLY A 136 -21.99 -36.28 10.18
CA GLY A 136 -20.97 -36.39 11.22
C GLY A 136 -19.57 -35.98 10.78
N ARG A 137 -19.40 -35.36 9.61
CA ARG A 137 -18.08 -34.88 9.14
C ARG A 137 -17.76 -33.55 9.79
N ALA A 138 -16.62 -33.48 10.48
CA ALA A 138 -16.20 -32.28 11.22
C ALA A 138 -15.96 -31.06 10.30
N TYR A 139 -16.22 -29.87 10.83
CA TYR A 139 -15.75 -28.60 10.26
C TYR A 139 -14.36 -28.22 10.84
N PRO A 140 -13.53 -27.45 10.11
CA PRO A 140 -13.76 -26.90 8.77
C PRO A 140 -13.72 -27.99 7.68
N GLN A 141 -14.55 -27.85 6.65
CA GLN A 141 -14.67 -28.81 5.55
C GLN A 141 -14.03 -28.24 4.27
N PRO A 142 -13.48 -29.09 3.38
CA PRO A 142 -12.92 -28.61 2.12
C PRO A 142 -14.02 -28.06 1.21
N ILE A 143 -13.73 -26.97 0.49
CA ILE A 143 -14.68 -26.31 -0.42
C ILE A 143 -15.25 -27.30 -1.45
N SER A 144 -14.40 -28.19 -1.97
CA SER A 144 -14.76 -29.23 -2.94
C SER A 144 -15.88 -30.17 -2.49
N LEU A 145 -16.14 -30.26 -1.18
CA LEU A 145 -17.17 -31.14 -0.64
C LEU A 145 -18.59 -30.58 -0.82
N LYS A 146 -18.75 -29.26 -0.67
CA LYS A 146 -20.08 -28.60 -0.68
C LYS A 146 -20.32 -27.76 -1.92
N TRP A 147 -19.29 -27.25 -2.58
CA TRP A 147 -19.47 -26.22 -3.60
C TRP A 147 -19.11 -26.73 -5.01
N PRO A 148 -19.98 -27.52 -5.67
CA PRO A 148 -19.64 -28.12 -6.95
C PRO A 148 -19.51 -27.05 -8.05
N GLY A 149 -18.35 -27.08 -8.71
CA GLY A 149 -18.05 -26.19 -9.84
C GLY A 149 -17.52 -24.82 -9.46
N ILE A 150 -17.27 -24.54 -8.17
CA ILE A 150 -16.41 -23.42 -7.78
C ILE A 150 -14.96 -23.89 -7.57
N TRP A 151 -14.03 -22.95 -7.45
CA TRP A 151 -12.63 -23.27 -7.17
C TRP A 151 -12.46 -23.96 -5.81
N THR A 152 -11.54 -24.91 -5.73
CA THR A 152 -11.33 -25.73 -4.53
C THR A 152 -10.23 -25.21 -3.63
N ASP A 153 -9.45 -24.22 -4.08
CA ASP A 153 -8.28 -23.69 -3.38
C ASP A 153 -8.59 -22.47 -2.50
N ARG A 154 -9.43 -21.53 -2.95
CA ARG A 154 -9.93 -20.39 -2.14
C ARG A 154 -11.09 -19.64 -2.81
N VAL A 155 -11.70 -18.73 -2.04
CA VAL A 155 -12.71 -17.75 -2.46
C VAL A 155 -12.34 -16.40 -1.87
N ASP A 156 -12.14 -15.36 -2.69
CA ASP A 156 -11.73 -14.04 -2.21
C ASP A 156 -12.91 -13.18 -1.78
N ALA A 157 -14.07 -13.33 -2.42
CA ALA A 157 -15.33 -12.71 -2.00
C ALA A 157 -16.52 -13.52 -2.52
N VAL A 158 -17.66 -13.41 -1.85
CA VAL A 158 -18.92 -13.99 -2.32
C VAL A 158 -20.08 -13.07 -1.99
N VAL A 159 -21.01 -12.92 -2.93
CA VAL A 159 -22.25 -12.15 -2.72
C VAL A 159 -23.43 -12.87 -3.35
N VAL A 160 -24.52 -12.97 -2.59
CA VAL A 160 -25.82 -13.39 -3.11
C VAL A 160 -26.42 -12.21 -3.85
N TRP A 161 -26.73 -12.40 -5.13
CA TRP A 161 -27.25 -11.32 -5.96
C TRP A 161 -28.65 -10.91 -5.48
N PRO A 162 -28.92 -9.62 -5.23
CA PRO A 162 -30.13 -9.18 -4.55
C PRO A 162 -31.39 -9.26 -5.43
N VAL A 163 -31.23 -9.42 -6.74
CA VAL A 163 -32.33 -9.60 -7.68
C VAL A 163 -32.22 -10.94 -8.42
N PRO A 164 -33.33 -11.59 -8.81
CA PRO A 164 -33.26 -12.81 -9.61
C PRO A 164 -32.59 -12.56 -10.98
N ARG A 165 -31.64 -13.43 -11.37
CA ARG A 165 -31.08 -13.47 -12.73
C ARG A 165 -31.74 -14.61 -13.51
N ASN A 166 -32.46 -14.26 -14.58
CA ASN A 166 -33.23 -15.22 -15.38
C ASN A 166 -34.21 -16.04 -14.51
N GLY A 167 -34.89 -15.38 -13.56
CA GLY A 167 -35.83 -16.01 -12.63
C GLY A 167 -35.19 -16.89 -11.55
N ARG A 168 -33.88 -16.77 -11.31
CA ARG A 168 -33.12 -17.60 -10.35
C ARG A 168 -32.35 -16.73 -9.37
N THR A 169 -32.32 -17.14 -8.11
CA THR A 169 -31.35 -16.62 -7.14
C THR A 169 -29.97 -17.15 -7.50
N VAL A 170 -29.02 -16.25 -7.68
CA VAL A 170 -27.62 -16.59 -8.00
C VAL A 170 -26.69 -15.96 -6.98
N ALA A 171 -25.58 -16.62 -6.71
CA ALA A 171 -24.45 -16.03 -6.00
C ALA A 171 -23.28 -15.83 -6.97
N TYR A 172 -22.46 -14.82 -6.72
CA TYR A 172 -21.23 -14.59 -7.45
C TYR A 172 -20.05 -14.83 -6.50
N PHE A 173 -19.18 -15.77 -6.88
CA PHE A 173 -17.92 -16.05 -6.19
C PHE A 173 -16.80 -15.39 -6.97
N PHE A 174 -15.87 -14.74 -6.28
CA PHE A 174 -14.72 -14.05 -6.88
C PHE A 174 -13.43 -14.70 -6.39
N ARG A 175 -12.44 -14.80 -7.28
CA ARG A 175 -11.09 -15.25 -6.97
C ARG A 175 -10.15 -14.67 -8.01
N ASP A 176 -9.13 -13.93 -7.57
CA ASP A 176 -8.22 -13.18 -8.43
C ASP A 176 -9.01 -12.32 -9.45
N ASP A 177 -8.58 -12.29 -10.70
CA ASP A 177 -9.23 -11.58 -11.81
C ASP A 177 -10.47 -12.30 -12.38
N GLN A 178 -10.99 -13.33 -11.69
CA GLN A 178 -12.07 -14.17 -12.18
C GLN A 178 -13.30 -14.18 -11.25
N TYR A 179 -14.44 -14.55 -11.82
CA TYR A 179 -15.68 -14.77 -11.08
C TYR A 179 -16.46 -15.99 -11.59
N ILE A 180 -17.30 -16.56 -10.73
CA ILE A 180 -18.21 -17.68 -11.00
C ILE A 180 -19.62 -17.27 -10.62
N ARG A 181 -20.58 -17.49 -11.52
CA ARG A 181 -22.01 -17.41 -11.18
C ARG A 181 -22.52 -18.79 -10.76
N PHE A 182 -23.09 -18.85 -9.56
CA PHE A 182 -23.57 -20.06 -8.92
C PHE A 182 -25.09 -20.01 -8.76
N ASP A 183 -25.79 -21.04 -9.22
CA ASP A 183 -27.23 -21.18 -9.05
C ASP A 183 -27.50 -21.71 -7.64
N VAL A 184 -28.05 -20.86 -6.77
CA VAL A 184 -28.29 -21.19 -5.35
C VAL A 184 -29.24 -22.38 -5.24
N LYS A 185 -30.35 -22.33 -5.98
CA LYS A 185 -31.39 -23.37 -5.93
C LYS A 185 -30.93 -24.65 -6.62
N ARG A 186 -30.11 -24.61 -7.66
CA ARG A 186 -29.61 -25.86 -8.27
C ARG A 186 -28.31 -26.35 -7.68
N HIS A 187 -27.75 -25.58 -6.75
CA HIS A 187 -26.53 -25.87 -6.02
C HIS A 187 -25.38 -26.29 -6.94
N ARG A 188 -25.10 -25.45 -7.95
CA ARG A 188 -24.00 -25.66 -8.90
C ARG A 188 -23.58 -24.37 -9.58
N ALA A 189 -22.33 -24.31 -10.02
CA ALA A 189 -21.88 -23.29 -10.96
C ALA A 189 -22.65 -23.38 -12.30
N ASP A 190 -22.96 -22.22 -12.89
CA ASP A 190 -23.48 -22.17 -14.25
C ASP A 190 -22.40 -22.64 -15.26
N PRO A 191 -22.77 -23.31 -16.38
CA PRO A 191 -21.81 -23.65 -17.42
C PRO A 191 -21.10 -22.43 -18.02
N GLY A 192 -19.82 -22.58 -18.38
CA GLY A 192 -19.02 -21.52 -18.98
C GLY A 192 -18.37 -20.55 -17.99
N TYR A 193 -18.34 -20.90 -16.72
CA TYR A 193 -17.56 -20.25 -15.66
C TYR A 193 -16.34 -21.11 -15.27
N PRO A 194 -15.25 -20.53 -14.75
CA PRO A 194 -15.08 -19.11 -14.41
C PRO A 194 -14.94 -18.19 -15.63
N LYS A 195 -15.21 -16.90 -15.44
CA LYS A 195 -15.02 -15.84 -16.44
C LYS A 195 -14.15 -14.72 -15.87
N PRO A 196 -13.41 -13.97 -16.71
CA PRO A 196 -12.67 -12.80 -16.24
C PRO A 196 -13.63 -11.71 -15.78
N ILE A 197 -13.28 -10.99 -14.72
CA ILE A 197 -14.02 -9.80 -14.26
C ILE A 197 -13.97 -8.72 -15.33
N ALA A 198 -12.77 -8.46 -15.85
CA ALA A 198 -12.54 -7.52 -16.93
C ALA A 198 -13.41 -7.86 -18.15
N GLY A 199 -14.15 -6.85 -18.63
CA GLY A 199 -15.03 -6.97 -19.80
C GLY A 199 -16.37 -7.67 -19.57
N ASN A 200 -16.60 -8.31 -18.40
CA ASN A 200 -17.88 -8.95 -18.08
C ASN A 200 -18.72 -8.17 -17.06
N TRP A 201 -18.11 -7.21 -16.35
CA TRP A 201 -18.78 -6.32 -15.41
C TRP A 201 -18.68 -4.88 -15.94
N PRO A 202 -19.76 -4.31 -16.51
CA PRO A 202 -19.72 -2.98 -17.09
C PRO A 202 -19.26 -1.92 -16.09
N ASN A 203 -18.27 -1.12 -16.51
CA ASN A 203 -17.67 -0.04 -15.73
C ASN A 203 -16.98 -0.46 -14.42
N PHE A 204 -16.70 -1.76 -14.24
CA PHE A 204 -16.09 -2.27 -13.02
C PHE A 204 -14.63 -1.82 -12.89
N LYS A 205 -14.26 -1.19 -11.77
CA LYS A 205 -12.95 -0.55 -11.58
C LYS A 205 -11.93 -1.45 -10.88
N PHE A 206 -12.32 -2.67 -10.50
CA PHE A 206 -11.45 -3.67 -9.86
C PHE A 206 -11.25 -4.90 -10.77
N PRO A 207 -10.50 -4.77 -11.88
CA PRO A 207 -10.35 -5.85 -12.86
C PRO A 207 -9.52 -7.03 -12.33
N SER A 208 -8.69 -6.82 -11.31
CA SER A 208 -7.80 -7.82 -10.71
C SER A 208 -8.40 -8.58 -9.53
N GLY A 209 -9.67 -8.34 -9.20
CA GLY A 209 -10.37 -9.01 -8.10
C GLY A 209 -10.88 -8.07 -7.02
N VAL A 210 -11.61 -8.64 -6.06
CA VAL A 210 -12.24 -7.94 -4.94
C VAL A 210 -11.97 -8.69 -3.64
N ASP A 211 -11.90 -7.94 -2.56
CA ASP A 211 -11.63 -8.43 -1.21
C ASP A 211 -12.91 -8.74 -0.43
N GLY A 212 -14.01 -8.08 -0.80
CA GLY A 212 -15.30 -8.26 -0.16
C GLY A 212 -16.43 -7.75 -1.04
N ALA A 213 -17.63 -8.28 -0.85
CA ALA A 213 -18.82 -7.84 -1.56
C ALA A 213 -20.06 -7.98 -0.68
N VAL A 214 -20.91 -6.96 -0.65
CA VAL A 214 -22.16 -6.99 0.13
C VAL A 214 -23.29 -6.36 -0.66
N ALA A 215 -24.42 -7.06 -0.72
CA ALA A 215 -25.66 -6.51 -1.27
C ALA A 215 -26.32 -5.63 -0.21
N TRP A 216 -26.60 -4.38 -0.55
CA TRP A 216 -27.36 -3.50 0.34
C TRP A 216 -28.82 -3.97 0.37
N PRO A 217 -29.43 -4.16 1.56
CA PRO A 217 -30.73 -4.81 1.65
C PRO A 217 -31.90 -3.90 1.21
N THR A 218 -31.68 -2.59 1.17
CA THR A 218 -32.67 -1.60 0.75
C THR A 218 -32.21 -0.85 -0.50
N LYS A 219 -33.12 -0.14 -1.16
CA LYS A 219 -32.72 0.74 -2.27
C LYS A 219 -31.95 1.94 -1.71
N PHE A 220 -30.78 2.19 -2.27
CA PHE A 220 -29.97 3.38 -1.99
C PHE A 220 -30.00 4.29 -3.21
N GLU A 221 -30.32 5.58 -3.02
CA GLU A 221 -30.49 6.51 -4.15
C GLU A 221 -31.50 6.02 -5.22
N GLY A 222 -32.50 5.22 -4.83
CA GLY A 222 -33.48 4.62 -5.74
C GLY A 222 -33.00 3.36 -6.49
N LYS A 223 -31.74 2.94 -6.29
CA LYS A 223 -31.10 1.81 -6.95
C LYS A 223 -30.98 0.60 -6.03
N THR A 224 -31.03 -0.59 -6.60
CA THR A 224 -30.55 -1.79 -5.93
C THR A 224 -29.02 -1.82 -6.03
N VAL A 225 -28.31 -1.83 -4.90
CA VAL A 225 -26.84 -1.63 -4.89
C VAL A 225 -26.11 -2.84 -4.31
N VAL A 226 -25.01 -3.22 -4.94
CA VAL A 226 -23.98 -4.08 -4.34
C VAL A 226 -22.71 -3.26 -4.17
N TYR A 227 -22.14 -3.28 -2.97
CA TYR A 227 -20.85 -2.68 -2.67
C TYR A 227 -19.75 -3.72 -2.83
N PHE A 228 -18.69 -3.34 -3.53
CA PHE A 228 -17.47 -4.13 -3.68
C PHE A 228 -16.30 -3.42 -3.03
N PHE A 229 -15.46 -4.15 -2.32
CA PHE A 229 -14.31 -3.62 -1.58
C PHE A 229 -13.01 -4.17 -2.17
N LYS A 230 -11.97 -3.32 -2.22
CA LYS A 230 -10.60 -3.70 -2.58
C LYS A 230 -9.62 -2.79 -1.83
N GLY A 231 -8.79 -3.36 -0.96
CA GLY A 231 -7.95 -2.59 -0.05
C GLY A 231 -8.78 -1.60 0.78
N ASN A 232 -8.34 -0.34 0.80
CA ASN A 232 -9.06 0.75 1.48
C ASN A 232 -10.13 1.43 0.60
N GLN A 233 -10.46 0.87 -0.56
CA GLN A 233 -11.41 1.45 -1.50
C GLN A 233 -12.67 0.59 -1.62
N TYR A 234 -13.76 1.23 -2.04
CA TYR A 234 -14.98 0.56 -2.41
C TYR A 234 -15.59 1.18 -3.67
N MET A 235 -16.46 0.42 -4.32
CA MET A 235 -17.28 0.91 -5.41
C MET A 235 -18.70 0.37 -5.32
N ARG A 236 -19.64 1.09 -5.92
CA ARG A 236 -21.03 0.68 -6.01
C ARG A 236 -21.33 0.08 -7.38
N TYR A 237 -22.11 -0.98 -7.39
CA TYR A 237 -22.69 -1.57 -8.58
C TYR A 237 -24.20 -1.39 -8.56
N ASP A 238 -24.71 -0.65 -9.54
CA ASP A 238 -26.13 -0.53 -9.79
C ASP A 238 -26.61 -1.84 -10.44
N VAL A 239 -27.31 -2.62 -9.64
CA VAL A 239 -27.83 -3.93 -10.03
C VAL A 239 -28.96 -3.78 -11.06
N ASP A 240 -29.74 -2.70 -10.97
CA ASP A 240 -30.87 -2.46 -11.86
C ASP A 240 -30.36 -2.04 -13.26
N ALA A 241 -29.30 -1.24 -13.32
CA ALA A 241 -28.65 -0.80 -14.56
C ALA A 241 -27.59 -1.79 -15.10
N ASP A 242 -27.24 -2.81 -14.32
CA ASP A 242 -26.18 -3.79 -14.60
C ASP A 242 -24.82 -3.12 -14.93
N ARG A 243 -24.44 -2.13 -14.12
CA ARG A 243 -23.20 -1.37 -14.31
C ARG A 243 -22.72 -0.79 -12.98
N ALA A 244 -21.41 -0.66 -12.83
CA ALA A 244 -20.80 0.12 -11.76
C ALA A 244 -21.06 1.63 -11.90
N ASP A 245 -21.32 2.30 -10.78
CA ASP A 245 -21.43 3.76 -10.74
C ASP A 245 -20.07 4.42 -10.99
N ASP A 246 -20.04 5.53 -11.73
CA ASP A 246 -18.86 6.42 -11.81
C ASP A 246 -18.80 7.38 -10.61
N GLN A 247 -19.95 7.80 -10.09
CA GLN A 247 -20.08 8.66 -8.91
C GLN A 247 -21.44 8.50 -8.22
N SER A 248 -21.56 8.97 -6.98
CA SER A 248 -22.82 9.10 -6.25
C SER A 248 -23.66 10.30 -6.67
N ASN A 249 -24.93 10.34 -6.25
CA ASN A 249 -25.77 11.53 -6.42
C ASN A 249 -25.17 12.78 -5.73
N GLY A 250 -24.37 12.57 -4.68
CA GLY A 250 -23.64 13.62 -3.97
C GLY A 250 -22.29 14.00 -4.60
N GLY A 251 -21.93 13.44 -5.76
CA GLY A 251 -20.69 13.74 -6.49
C GLY A 251 -19.45 12.98 -6.02
N LEU A 252 -19.58 12.03 -5.09
CA LEU A 252 -18.47 11.15 -4.68
C LEU A 252 -18.10 10.21 -5.83
N GLY A 253 -16.90 10.33 -6.39
CA GLY A 253 -16.40 9.47 -7.47
C GLY A 253 -15.99 8.07 -6.99
N TYR A 254 -16.21 7.05 -7.84
CA TYR A 254 -15.82 5.66 -7.57
C TYR A 254 -14.61 5.21 -8.43
N PRO A 255 -13.69 4.40 -7.86
CA PRO A 255 -13.71 3.86 -6.51
C PRO A 255 -13.40 4.93 -5.45
N ALA A 256 -14.13 4.89 -4.33
CA ALA A 256 -14.04 5.85 -3.23
C ALA A 256 -13.32 5.22 -2.02
N PRO A 257 -12.67 6.01 -1.15
CA PRO A 257 -12.10 5.47 0.08
C PRO A 257 -13.20 4.97 1.03
N VAL A 258 -12.97 3.85 1.72
CA VAL A 258 -13.87 3.36 2.77
C VAL A 258 -13.86 4.31 3.97
N GLU A 259 -12.67 4.77 4.35
CA GLU A 259 -12.48 5.79 5.37
C GLU A 259 -13.24 7.07 4.99
N GLY A 260 -13.98 7.63 5.96
CA GLY A 260 -14.80 8.83 5.77
C GLY A 260 -16.12 8.62 5.02
N ASN A 261 -16.30 7.49 4.32
CA ASN A 261 -17.54 7.18 3.59
C ASN A 261 -18.34 6.01 4.17
N TRP A 262 -17.74 5.21 5.06
CA TRP A 262 -18.40 4.22 5.90
C TRP A 262 -18.23 4.65 7.35
N ALA A 263 -19.18 5.44 7.85
CA ALA A 263 -19.02 6.18 9.11
C ALA A 263 -18.70 5.23 10.28
N GLY A 264 -17.62 5.51 11.03
CA GLY A 264 -17.17 4.71 12.17
C GLY A 264 -16.57 3.33 11.85
N LEU A 265 -16.58 2.90 10.58
CA LEU A 265 -16.14 1.54 10.23
C LEU A 265 -14.63 1.35 10.34
N LEU A 266 -13.86 2.30 9.79
CA LEU A 266 -12.41 2.30 9.87
C LEU A 266 -11.94 3.38 10.83
N LEU A 267 -10.91 3.06 11.62
CA LEU A 267 -10.04 4.01 12.31
C LEU A 267 -9.71 5.11 11.29
N PRO A 268 -10.13 6.36 11.52
CA PRO A 268 -9.42 7.44 10.89
C PRO A 268 -7.98 7.29 11.37
N ALA A 269 -7.01 7.44 10.47
CA ALA A 269 -5.62 7.45 10.92
C ALA A 269 -5.48 8.46 12.09
N PRO A 270 -4.67 8.16 13.12
CA PRO A 270 -4.80 8.78 14.44
C PRO A 270 -4.95 10.32 14.39
N GLY A 271 -6.16 10.81 14.65
CA GLY A 271 -6.46 12.25 14.78
C GLY A 271 -7.39 12.88 13.74
N GLY A 272 -8.13 12.12 12.93
CA GLY A 272 -8.86 12.72 11.79
C GLY A 272 -7.90 13.36 10.78
N THR A 273 -6.64 12.94 10.86
CA THR A 273 -5.53 13.35 10.03
C THR A 273 -5.38 12.30 8.95
N ASP A 274 -5.25 12.78 7.73
CA ASP A 274 -4.81 12.00 6.59
C ASP A 274 -3.72 10.97 6.95
N ALA A 275 -3.84 9.72 6.50
CA ALA A 275 -2.92 8.63 6.86
C ALA A 275 -1.45 8.94 6.52
N LEU A 276 -1.19 9.71 5.46
CA LEU A 276 0.15 10.19 5.15
C LEU A 276 0.61 11.25 6.15
N ALA A 277 -0.28 12.14 6.59
CA ALA A 277 0.06 13.13 7.62
C ALA A 277 0.41 12.46 8.95
N ALA A 278 -0.31 11.42 9.36
CA ALA A 278 -0.01 10.64 10.55
C ALA A 278 1.35 9.92 10.42
N PHE A 279 1.60 9.25 9.29
CA PHE A 279 2.90 8.65 9.00
C PHE A 279 4.04 9.68 9.01
N ALA A 280 3.84 10.85 8.42
CA ALA A 280 4.82 11.93 8.44
C ALA A 280 5.12 12.43 9.86
N GLN A 281 4.12 12.46 10.76
CA GLN A 281 4.35 12.78 12.17
C GLN A 281 5.16 11.70 12.89
N GLU A 282 4.90 10.41 12.63
CA GLU A 282 5.71 9.31 13.16
C GLU A 282 7.17 9.43 12.68
N CYS A 283 7.36 9.74 11.39
CA CYS A 283 8.66 10.01 10.81
C CYS A 283 9.37 11.20 11.44
N ASP A 284 8.70 12.31 11.63
CA ASP A 284 9.28 13.50 12.25
C ASP A 284 9.77 13.20 13.67
N GLN A 285 9.02 12.41 14.45
CA GLN A 285 9.40 11.95 15.79
C GLN A 285 10.58 10.96 15.74
N ALA A 286 10.56 10.01 14.81
CA ALA A 286 11.58 9.01 14.61
C ALA A 286 12.94 9.60 14.18
N ILE A 287 12.89 10.63 13.35
CA ILE A 287 14.05 11.17 12.63
C ILE A 287 14.60 12.40 13.33
N GLY A 288 13.73 13.21 13.94
CA GLY A 288 14.09 14.45 14.65
C GLY A 288 14.09 15.70 13.77
N VAL A 289 13.67 15.60 12.51
CA VAL A 289 13.49 16.75 11.59
C VAL A 289 12.23 16.54 10.76
N SER A 290 11.58 17.63 10.33
CA SER A 290 10.35 17.57 9.51
C SER A 290 10.58 17.88 8.05
N VAL A 291 9.86 17.22 7.15
CA VAL A 291 9.85 17.58 5.72
C VAL A 291 9.11 18.92 5.56
N PRO A 292 9.73 19.99 5.02
CA PRO A 292 9.07 21.28 4.83
C PRO A 292 8.24 21.33 3.54
N ASP A 293 7.35 22.32 3.42
CA ASP A 293 6.89 22.77 2.10
C ASP A 293 8.11 23.23 1.30
N PHE A 294 8.14 22.93 0.00
CA PHE A 294 9.23 23.38 -0.85
C PHE A 294 8.77 23.63 -2.27
N ASP A 295 9.50 24.51 -2.95
CA ASP A 295 9.33 24.74 -4.37
C ASP A 295 10.51 24.09 -5.11
N VAL A 296 10.18 23.20 -6.04
CA VAL A 296 11.09 22.46 -6.93
C VAL A 296 11.79 23.41 -7.90
N ASP A 297 11.07 24.43 -8.38
CA ASP A 297 11.59 25.45 -9.31
C ASP A 297 12.33 26.58 -8.58
N SER A 298 12.33 26.56 -7.24
CA SER A 298 13.10 27.51 -6.42
C SER A 298 14.58 27.54 -6.83
N PRO A 299 15.24 28.71 -6.84
CA PRO A 299 16.68 28.80 -7.07
C PRO A 299 17.53 28.06 -6.02
N LEU A 300 16.92 27.61 -4.91
CA LEU A 300 17.56 26.76 -3.90
C LEU A 300 17.72 25.31 -4.35
N GLY A 301 16.98 24.84 -5.35
CA GLY A 301 17.16 23.53 -5.96
C GLY A 301 18.17 23.54 -7.12
N THR A 302 18.75 22.38 -7.42
CA THR A 302 19.70 22.20 -8.52
C THR A 302 19.09 21.36 -9.63
N THR A 303 19.30 21.76 -10.88
CA THR A 303 18.90 20.95 -12.04
C THR A 303 19.83 19.77 -12.18
N VAL A 304 19.28 18.56 -12.33
CA VAL A 304 20.08 17.37 -12.58
C VAL A 304 20.67 17.49 -13.99
N PRO A 305 22.01 17.48 -14.14
CA PRO A 305 22.63 17.69 -15.44
C PRO A 305 22.27 16.58 -16.43
N THR A 306 22.10 16.98 -17.69
CA THR A 306 21.89 16.06 -18.83
C THR A 306 22.92 16.39 -19.89
N ASP A 307 24.15 15.96 -19.64
CA ASP A 307 25.30 16.31 -20.49
C ASP A 307 25.31 15.48 -21.79
N HIS A 308 25.73 16.14 -22.87
CA HIS A 308 25.93 15.58 -24.21
C HIS A 308 24.70 14.87 -24.82
N LEU A 309 23.47 15.25 -24.46
CA LEU A 309 22.24 14.66 -25.01
C LEU A 309 22.29 14.52 -26.54
N THR A 310 22.15 13.28 -27.04
CA THR A 310 22.26 12.95 -28.47
C THR A 310 21.00 12.21 -28.97
N PRO A 311 20.35 12.69 -30.05
CA PRO A 311 20.58 14.01 -30.67
C PRO A 311 20.25 15.15 -29.67
N ALA A 312 20.82 16.34 -29.87
CA ALA A 312 20.57 17.48 -28.97
C ALA A 312 19.08 17.91 -28.89
N SER A 313 18.30 17.53 -29.91
CA SER A 313 16.85 17.72 -30.00
C SER A 313 16.03 16.58 -29.41
N ALA A 314 16.65 15.56 -28.81
CA ALA A 314 15.93 14.42 -28.26
C ALA A 314 14.96 14.88 -27.16
N THR A 315 13.72 14.40 -27.23
CA THR A 315 12.69 14.57 -26.22
C THR A 315 12.61 13.33 -25.37
N TYR A 316 12.25 13.46 -24.09
CA TYR A 316 11.95 12.30 -23.25
C TYR A 316 10.87 11.42 -23.90
N PRO A 317 10.97 10.07 -23.85
CA PRO A 317 12.02 9.28 -23.19
C PRO A 317 13.22 8.94 -24.10
N ASP A 318 13.35 9.58 -25.26
CA ASP A 318 14.36 9.29 -26.27
C ASP A 318 15.68 10.05 -26.05
N GLY A 319 16.75 9.55 -26.68
CA GLY A 319 18.10 10.11 -26.62
C GLY A 319 19.08 9.31 -25.78
N ILE A 320 20.35 9.71 -25.84
CA ILE A 320 21.50 9.14 -25.12
C ILE A 320 22.23 10.28 -24.41
N CYS A 321 22.67 10.10 -23.17
CA CYS A 321 23.41 11.10 -22.38
C CYS A 321 24.51 10.46 -21.53
N ASP A 322 25.35 11.26 -20.89
CA ASP A 322 26.52 10.73 -20.18
C ASP A 322 26.18 9.99 -18.89
N ARG A 323 25.10 10.39 -18.21
CA ARG A 323 24.68 9.88 -16.89
C ARG A 323 23.15 9.76 -16.83
N PRO A 324 22.53 8.84 -17.60
CA PRO A 324 21.07 8.65 -17.56
C PRO A 324 20.62 8.12 -16.20
N ASN A 325 19.32 8.28 -15.91
CA ASN A 325 18.71 7.67 -14.73
C ASN A 325 18.78 6.13 -14.85
N VAL A 326 19.50 5.49 -13.94
CA VAL A 326 19.80 4.04 -13.99
C VAL A 326 18.59 3.14 -13.74
N LEU A 327 17.51 3.68 -13.18
CA LEU A 327 16.30 2.91 -12.89
C LEU A 327 15.45 2.67 -14.14
N ASN A 328 15.33 3.69 -15.01
CA ASN A 328 14.51 3.62 -16.22
C ASN A 328 15.34 3.73 -17.52
N GLY A 329 16.65 3.92 -17.41
CA GLY A 329 17.56 4.08 -18.54
C GLY A 329 17.27 5.35 -19.35
N LYS A 330 16.66 6.40 -18.78
CA LYS A 330 16.25 7.60 -19.55
C LYS A 330 17.05 8.84 -19.17
N CYS A 331 17.24 9.71 -20.16
CA CYS A 331 17.78 11.06 -19.97
C CYS A 331 16.65 12.03 -19.66
N ASP A 332 16.52 12.41 -18.38
CA ASP A 332 15.35 13.15 -17.88
C ASP A 332 15.65 14.65 -17.71
N ARG A 333 15.84 15.33 -18.85
CA ARG A 333 16.25 16.74 -18.88
C ARG A 333 15.25 17.63 -18.15
N GLY A 334 15.77 18.49 -17.28
CA GLY A 334 14.96 19.43 -16.50
C GLY A 334 14.48 18.88 -15.16
N SER A 335 14.83 17.64 -14.82
CA SER A 335 14.65 17.10 -13.46
C SER A 335 15.46 17.91 -12.45
N ARG A 336 14.99 17.92 -11.21
CA ARG A 336 15.51 18.79 -10.14
C ARG A 336 15.77 17.96 -8.89
N PHE A 337 16.83 18.30 -8.18
CA PHE A 337 17.19 17.70 -6.92
C PHE A 337 17.40 18.78 -5.87
N ARG A 338 17.02 18.48 -4.63
CA ARG A 338 17.17 19.39 -3.51
C ARG A 338 17.50 18.63 -2.24
N VAL A 339 18.49 19.14 -1.51
CA VAL A 339 18.71 18.79 -0.11
C VAL A 339 17.88 19.79 0.71
N LEU A 340 16.80 19.31 1.30
CA LEU A 340 15.87 20.13 2.09
C LEU A 340 16.42 20.37 3.50
N ILE A 341 17.01 19.34 4.10
CA ILE A 341 17.62 19.37 5.43
C ILE A 341 18.89 18.52 5.38
N ASN A 342 19.95 18.99 6.03
CA ASN A 342 21.19 18.25 6.21
C ASN A 342 21.84 18.68 7.53
N THR A 343 21.53 17.97 8.60
CA THR A 343 22.14 18.14 9.92
C THR A 343 23.19 17.05 10.13
N GLN A 344 23.84 17.06 11.30
CA GLN A 344 24.77 16.00 11.67
C GLN A 344 24.08 14.62 11.78
N ASP A 345 22.83 14.62 12.25
CA ASP A 345 22.13 13.38 12.64
C ASP A 345 21.03 12.97 11.65
N ALA A 346 20.65 13.84 10.71
CA ALA A 346 19.57 13.57 9.77
C ALA A 346 19.68 14.38 8.47
N TYR A 347 19.11 13.84 7.40
CA TYR A 347 18.91 14.58 6.16
C TYR A 347 17.56 14.29 5.53
N VAL A 348 17.09 15.25 4.73
CA VAL A 348 15.91 15.15 3.89
C VAL A 348 16.29 15.57 2.48
N VAL A 349 16.06 14.69 1.52
CA VAL A 349 16.32 14.96 0.10
C VAL A 349 15.05 14.79 -0.72
N ALA A 350 14.91 15.62 -1.74
CA ALA A 350 13.80 15.57 -2.69
C ALA A 350 14.33 15.48 -4.11
N HIS A 351 13.74 14.58 -4.90
CA HIS A 351 14.03 14.42 -6.32
C HIS A 351 12.72 14.54 -7.10
N ALA A 352 12.66 15.51 -8.00
CA ALA A 352 11.51 15.74 -8.87
C ALA A 352 11.90 15.45 -10.31
N ARG A 353 11.29 14.43 -10.90
CA ARG A 353 11.55 13.99 -12.28
C ARG A 353 10.65 14.71 -13.26
N LYS A 354 11.23 15.17 -14.37
CA LYS A 354 10.52 15.97 -15.37
C LYS A 354 9.65 15.12 -16.28
N MET A 355 10.15 13.96 -16.69
CA MET A 355 9.48 12.95 -17.50
C MET A 355 8.88 13.54 -18.79
N GLY A 356 9.58 14.50 -19.40
CA GLY A 356 9.14 15.16 -20.63
C GLY A 356 8.01 16.17 -20.48
N LEU A 357 7.53 16.45 -19.26
CA LEU A 357 6.46 17.42 -19.04
C LEU A 357 6.90 18.86 -19.29
N SER A 358 5.92 19.75 -19.46
CA SER A 358 6.14 21.18 -19.69
C SER A 358 6.77 21.89 -18.49
N GLN A 359 7.29 23.10 -18.68
CA GLN A 359 7.90 23.89 -17.61
C GLN A 359 6.95 24.02 -16.40
N GLY A 360 7.48 23.85 -15.19
CA GLY A 360 6.71 23.87 -13.95
C GLY A 360 5.87 22.63 -13.65
N GLN A 361 5.88 21.61 -14.51
CA GLN A 361 5.19 20.33 -14.28
C GLN A 361 6.17 19.19 -14.03
N TYR A 362 5.88 18.34 -13.06
CA TYR A 362 6.69 17.17 -12.70
C TYR A 362 5.82 15.91 -12.67
N GLY A 363 6.36 14.80 -13.18
CA GLY A 363 5.64 13.52 -13.29
C GLY A 363 5.87 12.60 -12.10
N ASP A 364 6.86 12.95 -11.27
CA ASP A 364 7.23 12.20 -10.09
C ASP A 364 8.00 13.09 -9.12
N VAL A 365 7.66 12.99 -7.83
CA VAL A 365 8.39 13.64 -6.74
C VAL A 365 8.58 12.61 -5.63
N ALA A 366 9.84 12.29 -5.33
CA ALA A 366 10.22 11.38 -4.26
C ALA A 366 10.97 12.14 -3.16
N ILE A 367 10.69 11.81 -1.89
CA ILE A 367 11.40 12.33 -0.73
C ILE A 367 11.91 11.17 0.12
N ILE A 368 13.16 11.30 0.57
CA ILE A 368 13.76 10.42 1.56
C ILE A 368 14.15 11.26 2.77
N GLN A 369 13.69 10.82 3.93
CA GLN A 369 14.00 11.39 5.24
C GLN A 369 14.70 10.30 6.05
N HIS A 370 15.92 10.57 6.52
CA HIS A 370 16.77 9.56 7.15
C HIS A 370 17.52 10.13 8.34
N ASN A 371 17.63 9.35 9.41
CA ASN A 371 18.46 9.64 10.57
C ASN A 371 19.70 8.74 10.55
N THR A 372 20.88 9.36 10.49
CA THR A 372 22.18 8.70 10.34
C THR A 372 22.64 7.98 11.61
N VAL A 373 22.07 8.32 12.77
CA VAL A 373 22.46 7.78 14.07
C VAL A 373 21.68 6.49 14.39
N ASN A 374 20.37 6.48 14.15
CA ASN A 374 19.49 5.35 14.48
C ASN A 374 19.04 4.54 13.25
N GLY A 375 19.33 5.02 12.04
CA GLY A 375 19.03 4.34 10.78
C GLY A 375 17.58 4.40 10.33
N LYS A 376 16.70 5.05 11.08
CA LYS A 376 15.28 5.19 10.73
C LYS A 376 15.17 5.95 9.41
N THR A 377 14.31 5.46 8.53
CA THR A 377 14.13 5.99 7.18
C THR A 377 12.66 6.02 6.81
N CYS A 378 12.23 7.13 6.22
CA CYS A 378 10.90 7.34 5.68
C CYS A 378 10.97 7.68 4.20
N PHE A 379 10.03 7.11 3.45
CA PHE A 379 9.88 7.31 2.01
C PHE A 379 8.54 7.97 1.73
N TYR A 380 8.56 8.98 0.86
CA TYR A 380 7.36 9.62 0.35
C TYR A 380 7.43 9.67 -1.18
N GLN A 381 6.29 9.46 -1.82
CA GLN A 381 6.19 9.36 -3.26
C GLN A 381 4.91 10.04 -3.75
N GLY A 382 5.05 10.98 -4.67
CA GLY A 382 3.96 11.46 -5.51
C GLY A 382 4.10 10.80 -6.89
N ALA A 383 3.54 9.60 -7.06
CA ALA A 383 3.65 8.82 -8.31
C ALA A 383 2.65 9.33 -9.36
N LEU A 384 2.84 10.55 -9.83
CA LEU A 384 1.82 11.27 -10.61
C LEU A 384 1.59 10.66 -11.99
N GLU A 385 2.64 10.26 -12.71
CA GLU A 385 2.49 9.65 -14.04
C GLU A 385 1.73 8.31 -13.99
N ASP A 386 1.98 7.47 -12.98
CA ASP A 386 1.29 6.19 -12.78
C ASP A 386 -0.24 6.37 -12.61
N PHE A 387 -0.68 7.60 -12.25
CA PHE A 387 -2.08 7.99 -12.16
C PHE A 387 -2.52 8.99 -13.24
N HIS A 388 -1.70 9.26 -14.27
CA HIS A 388 -1.91 10.28 -15.30
C HIS A 388 -2.11 11.70 -14.76
N LEU A 389 -1.46 12.00 -13.65
CA LEU A 389 -1.45 13.29 -12.97
C LEU A 389 -0.13 14.04 -13.24
N SER A 390 -0.15 15.34 -12.96
CA SER A 390 1.04 16.19 -12.91
C SER A 390 0.84 17.25 -11.83
N HIS A 391 1.94 17.76 -11.27
CA HIS A 391 1.88 18.75 -10.20
C HIS A 391 2.76 19.94 -10.52
N ASP A 392 2.38 21.10 -9.97
CA ASP A 392 3.21 22.29 -10.03
C ASP A 392 4.49 22.12 -9.20
N GLY A 393 5.46 23.02 -9.35
CA GLY A 393 6.71 22.96 -8.57
C GLY A 393 6.51 23.13 -7.05
N LYS A 394 5.35 23.57 -6.56
CA LYS A 394 5.13 23.97 -5.16
C LYS A 394 4.58 22.81 -4.33
N VAL A 395 5.48 21.94 -3.93
CA VAL A 395 5.17 20.73 -3.17
C VAL A 395 4.82 21.06 -1.71
N LYS A 396 3.67 20.56 -1.27
CA LYS A 396 3.24 20.60 0.13
C LYS A 396 3.87 19.45 0.91
N ALA A 397 4.27 19.72 2.15
CA ALA A 397 4.84 18.71 3.03
C ALA A 397 3.88 17.50 3.19
N PRO A 398 4.39 16.25 3.24
CA PRO A 398 3.59 15.07 3.53
C PRO A 398 2.79 15.15 4.85
N SER A 399 3.28 15.91 5.83
CA SER A 399 2.58 16.19 7.09
C SER A 399 1.28 16.98 6.92
N LYS A 400 0.99 17.49 5.72
CA LYS A 400 -0.27 18.15 5.34
C LYS A 400 -1.26 17.21 4.65
N GLY A 401 -0.91 15.93 4.54
CA GLY A 401 -1.73 14.88 3.97
C GLY A 401 -1.56 14.72 2.46
N VAL A 402 -2.39 13.88 1.84
CA VAL A 402 -2.26 13.51 0.42
C VAL A 402 -2.46 14.67 -0.55
N GLY A 403 -3.12 15.75 -0.11
CA GLY A 403 -3.43 16.92 -0.92
C GLY A 403 -4.83 16.86 -1.54
N ASN A 404 -5.34 18.01 -1.99
CA ASN A 404 -6.60 18.13 -2.72
C ASN A 404 -6.41 19.05 -3.95
N PRO A 405 -6.34 18.51 -5.18
CA PRO A 405 -6.44 17.08 -5.52
C PRO A 405 -5.26 16.25 -4.96
N PRO A 406 -5.40 14.91 -4.83
CA PRO A 406 -4.33 14.06 -4.31
C PRO A 406 -3.04 14.18 -5.14
N PHE A 407 -1.94 14.38 -4.45
CA PHE A 407 -0.58 14.48 -4.98
C PHE A 407 0.29 13.35 -4.41
N TRP A 408 0.28 13.16 -3.09
CA TRP A 408 1.07 12.13 -2.45
C TRP A 408 0.33 10.80 -2.40
N MET A 409 1.11 9.72 -2.46
CA MET A 409 0.63 8.38 -2.12
C MET A 409 0.49 8.24 -0.60
N THR A 410 -0.54 7.50 -0.19
CA THR A 410 -0.65 6.98 1.18
C THR A 410 0.45 5.94 1.46
N PRO A 411 0.82 5.69 2.74
CA PRO A 411 1.78 4.66 3.11
C PRO A 411 1.49 3.28 2.49
N SER A 412 0.23 2.83 2.57
CA SER A 412 -0.21 1.56 1.96
C SER A 412 -0.02 1.53 0.44
N GLN A 413 -0.27 2.65 -0.25
CA GLN A 413 -0.01 2.74 -1.69
C GLN A 413 1.49 2.67 -2.01
N ILE A 414 2.36 3.27 -1.19
CA ILE A 414 3.83 3.20 -1.38
C ILE A 414 4.29 1.74 -1.26
N VAL A 415 3.82 1.05 -0.22
CA VAL A 415 4.16 -0.35 0.08
C VAL A 415 3.73 -1.30 -1.04
N ASN A 416 2.54 -1.06 -1.62
CA ASN A 416 1.94 -1.90 -2.66
C ASN A 416 2.13 -1.35 -4.08
N SER A 417 2.99 -0.34 -4.25
CA SER A 417 3.23 0.26 -5.55
C SER A 417 3.89 -0.72 -6.52
N LYS A 418 3.84 -0.40 -7.82
CA LYS A 418 4.52 -1.17 -8.87
C LYS A 418 6.04 -1.28 -8.63
N PHE A 419 6.63 -0.29 -7.94
CA PHE A 419 8.05 -0.25 -7.57
C PHE A 419 8.20 0.22 -6.12
N PRO A 420 7.96 -0.66 -5.12
CA PRO A 420 8.12 -0.33 -3.71
C PRO A 420 9.54 0.17 -3.43
N CYS A 421 9.72 1.19 -2.60
CA CYS A 421 11.02 1.86 -2.45
C CYS A 421 12.14 0.88 -2.03
N VAL A 422 11.86 -0.03 -1.08
CA VAL A 422 12.82 -1.05 -0.63
C VAL A 422 13.27 -2.01 -1.75
N SER A 423 12.52 -2.12 -2.86
CA SER A 423 12.93 -2.98 -3.98
C SER A 423 14.25 -2.52 -4.62
N CYS A 424 14.61 -1.24 -4.47
CA CYS A 424 15.88 -0.68 -4.93
C CYS A 424 16.74 -0.13 -3.76
N HIS A 425 16.10 0.32 -2.67
CA HIS A 425 16.74 0.86 -1.48
C HIS A 425 16.99 -0.23 -0.42
N ASP A 426 17.60 -1.35 -0.83
CA ASP A 426 17.80 -2.52 0.02
C ASP A 426 19.16 -2.59 0.72
N ASN A 427 20.07 -1.65 0.43
CA ASN A 427 21.32 -1.51 1.17
C ASN A 427 21.42 -0.22 2.00
N GLY A 428 20.47 0.71 1.81
CA GLY A 428 20.43 1.97 2.53
C GLY A 428 19.49 3.00 1.89
N PRO A 429 19.40 4.19 2.50
CA PRO A 429 18.44 5.24 2.14
C PRO A 429 18.66 5.85 0.74
N ILE A 430 19.90 6.02 0.26
CA ILE A 430 20.17 6.69 -1.03
C ILE A 430 20.89 5.77 -2.01
N ILE A 431 20.39 5.68 -3.25
CA ILE A 431 21.08 5.01 -4.36
C ILE A 431 22.04 6.00 -5.03
N ARG A 432 23.34 5.75 -4.90
CA ARG A 432 24.40 6.65 -5.40
C ARG A 432 24.76 6.42 -6.86
N SER A 433 23.80 6.60 -7.76
CA SER A 433 24.06 6.52 -9.20
C SER A 433 24.76 7.76 -9.76
N PRO A 434 25.48 7.68 -10.91
CA PRO A 434 26.15 8.83 -11.50
C PRO A 434 25.17 9.94 -11.86
N TYR A 435 23.91 9.58 -12.12
CA TYR A 435 22.82 10.50 -12.40
C TYR A 435 22.64 11.58 -11.32
N LEU A 436 22.68 11.23 -10.03
CA LEU A 436 22.58 12.21 -8.94
C LEU A 436 23.93 12.54 -8.29
N ALA A 437 24.92 11.63 -8.35
CA ALA A 437 26.24 11.85 -7.77
C ALA A 437 27.04 12.96 -8.49
N GLN A 438 26.67 13.32 -9.72
CA GLN A 438 27.25 14.46 -10.43
C GLN A 438 26.88 15.84 -9.83
N ILE A 439 25.89 15.89 -8.94
CA ILE A 439 25.43 17.15 -8.35
C ILE A 439 26.42 17.60 -7.28
N SER A 440 26.92 18.82 -7.41
CA SER A 440 27.86 19.47 -6.49
C SER A 440 27.24 20.66 -5.75
N GLY A 441 27.94 21.16 -4.73
CA GLY A 441 27.55 22.37 -4.01
C GLY A 441 26.47 22.12 -2.95
N PRO A 442 25.58 23.09 -2.66
CA PRO A 442 24.63 22.98 -1.55
C PRO A 442 23.65 21.79 -1.65
N ASN A 443 23.40 21.28 -2.86
CA ASN A 443 22.52 20.13 -3.10
C ASN A 443 23.28 18.85 -3.48
N GLN A 444 24.59 18.77 -3.22
CA GLN A 444 25.30 17.50 -3.37
C GLN A 444 24.66 16.43 -2.47
N LEU A 445 24.68 15.18 -2.91
CA LEU A 445 24.09 14.10 -2.11
C LEU A 445 24.70 14.06 -0.69
N PRO A 446 23.87 13.85 0.36
CA PRO A 446 24.37 13.63 1.71
C PRO A 446 25.45 12.54 1.73
N GLY A 447 26.57 12.82 2.39
CA GLY A 447 27.77 11.97 2.39
C GLY A 447 28.57 11.98 1.08
N SER A 448 28.44 12.99 0.22
CA SER A 448 29.29 13.11 -0.99
C SER A 448 30.78 13.00 -0.63
N GLY A 449 31.51 12.14 -1.33
CA GLY A 449 32.93 11.82 -1.05
C GLY A 449 33.16 10.76 0.03
N ASP A 450 32.13 10.36 0.77
CA ASP A 450 32.20 9.24 1.72
C ASP A 450 32.08 7.90 1.00
N VAL A 451 33.17 7.13 1.00
CA VAL A 451 33.25 5.80 0.38
C VAL A 451 32.67 4.69 1.26
N THR A 452 32.33 5.00 2.51
CA THR A 452 31.74 4.08 3.48
C THR A 452 30.23 4.23 3.61
N PHE A 453 29.61 5.13 2.84
CA PHE A 453 28.17 5.34 2.87
C PHE A 453 27.38 4.10 2.42
N ASN A 454 26.30 3.77 3.13
CA ASN A 454 25.54 2.51 3.01
C ASN A 454 26.43 1.27 3.23
N SER A 455 27.43 1.34 4.12
CA SER A 455 28.27 0.20 4.50
C SER A 455 28.11 -0.16 5.98
N ASP A 456 28.65 -1.30 6.40
CA ASP A 456 28.60 -1.68 7.81
C ASP A 456 29.52 -0.80 8.66
N PRO A 457 29.11 -0.42 9.89
CA PRO A 457 27.94 -0.90 10.63
C PRO A 457 26.72 0.06 10.59
N GLU A 458 26.51 0.84 9.53
CA GLU A 458 25.44 1.85 9.50
C GLU A 458 24.05 1.24 9.76
N PRO A 459 23.28 1.74 10.73
CA PRO A 459 21.95 1.24 11.03
C PRO A 459 20.97 1.57 9.91
N TYR A 460 19.96 0.72 9.70
CA TYR A 460 18.92 0.95 8.71
C TYR A 460 17.60 0.29 9.12
N SER A 461 16.52 1.06 9.14
CA SER A 461 15.16 0.59 9.44
C SER A 461 14.11 1.45 8.74
N PHE A 462 12.91 0.89 8.60
CA PHE A 462 11.76 1.56 7.98
C PHE A 462 10.78 1.98 9.08
N VAL A 463 10.35 3.24 9.05
CA VAL A 463 9.32 3.74 9.99
C VAL A 463 7.93 3.42 9.43
N GLY A 464 6.93 3.30 10.31
CA GLY A 464 5.52 3.13 9.93
C GLY A 464 5.06 1.67 9.88
N ALA A 465 3.85 1.45 10.39
CA ALA A 465 3.25 0.11 10.49
C ALA A 465 3.06 -0.56 9.12
N ASP A 466 2.68 0.19 8.07
CA ASP A 466 2.53 -0.35 6.71
C ASP A 466 3.87 -0.88 6.16
N PHE A 467 5.00 -0.30 6.58
CA PHE A 467 6.34 -0.68 6.14
C PHE A 467 6.95 -1.81 7.00
N ALA A 468 6.32 -2.19 8.11
CA ALA A 468 6.80 -3.25 9.00
C ALA A 468 7.11 -4.59 8.29
N PRO A 469 6.37 -5.00 7.22
CA PRO A 469 6.71 -6.19 6.45
C PRO A 469 8.01 -6.07 5.66
N TRP A 470 8.52 -4.87 5.36
CA TRP A 470 9.75 -4.70 4.60
C TRP A 470 10.95 -5.20 5.40
N LYS A 471 11.79 -6.00 4.72
CA LYS A 471 13.03 -6.56 5.25
C LYS A 471 14.09 -6.49 4.16
N ALA A 472 15.28 -6.07 4.55
CA ALA A 472 16.45 -6.14 3.69
C ALA A 472 17.55 -7.00 4.32
N TYR A 473 18.27 -7.68 3.44
CA TYR A 473 19.24 -8.71 3.76
C TYR A 473 20.53 -8.40 3.05
N LYS A 474 21.62 -8.43 3.80
CA LYS A 474 22.98 -8.30 3.28
C LYS A 474 23.35 -9.59 2.56
N VAL A 475 24.00 -9.47 1.42
CA VAL A 475 24.55 -10.56 0.61
C VAL A 475 26.07 -10.49 0.66
N GLU A 476 26.69 -11.57 1.11
CA GLU A 476 28.12 -11.68 1.32
C GLU A 476 28.69 -12.89 0.59
N VAL A 477 29.79 -12.66 -0.12
CA VAL A 477 30.65 -13.71 -0.67
C VAL A 477 32.06 -13.45 -0.12
N ARG A 478 32.69 -14.48 0.46
CA ARG A 478 34.02 -14.32 1.05
C ARG A 478 35.03 -13.84 0.01
N ASP A 479 35.90 -12.92 0.44
CA ASP A 479 36.96 -12.32 -0.38
C ASP A 479 36.45 -11.61 -1.65
N ASN A 480 35.19 -11.17 -1.65
CA ASN A 480 34.58 -10.46 -2.77
C ASN A 480 34.88 -8.96 -2.75
N LEU A 481 35.36 -8.44 -3.88
CA LEU A 481 35.75 -7.03 -4.03
C LEU A 481 34.61 -6.04 -3.71
N CYS A 482 33.36 -6.39 -4.04
CA CYS A 482 32.22 -5.52 -3.77
C CYS A 482 31.94 -5.38 -2.28
N ASN A 483 32.07 -6.48 -1.51
CA ASN A 483 31.80 -6.47 -0.08
C ASN A 483 32.84 -5.70 0.75
N ASN A 484 33.98 -5.33 0.18
CA ASN A 484 35.00 -4.52 0.86
C ASN A 484 34.58 -3.06 1.07
N CYS A 485 33.69 -2.55 0.21
CA CYS A 485 33.24 -1.16 0.26
C CYS A 485 31.71 -1.04 0.38
N HIS A 486 30.96 -2.04 -0.11
CA HIS A 486 29.51 -1.98 -0.23
C HIS A 486 28.82 -3.02 0.64
N ARG A 487 27.78 -2.59 1.34
CA ARG A 487 26.69 -3.51 1.71
C ARG A 487 25.90 -3.81 0.43
N MET A 488 25.94 -5.05 -0.03
CA MET A 488 25.12 -5.53 -1.13
C MET A 488 23.84 -6.14 -0.56
N GLY A 489 22.69 -5.79 -1.12
CA GLY A 489 21.38 -6.08 -0.55
C GLY A 489 20.48 -6.93 -1.46
N VAL A 490 19.61 -7.71 -0.83
CA VAL A 490 18.34 -8.21 -1.37
C VAL A 490 17.22 -7.87 -0.40
N ASN A 491 15.98 -7.92 -0.86
CA ASN A 491 14.80 -7.56 -0.08
C ASN A 491 13.69 -8.60 -0.25
N ASN A 492 12.76 -8.67 0.69
CA ASN A 492 11.65 -9.63 0.65
C ASN A 492 10.49 -9.23 -0.27
N VAL A 493 10.47 -8.00 -0.82
CA VAL A 493 9.37 -7.56 -1.69
C VAL A 493 9.57 -7.99 -3.15
N SER A 494 10.81 -8.10 -3.64
CA SER A 494 11.10 -8.56 -5.02
C SER A 494 10.68 -10.02 -5.27
N ASN A 495 10.59 -10.83 -4.21
CA ASN A 495 10.18 -12.23 -4.28
C ASN A 495 8.67 -12.47 -4.30
N THR A 496 7.85 -11.40 -4.25
CA THR A 496 6.37 -11.50 -4.28
C THR A 496 5.80 -11.63 -5.70
N GLY A 497 6.64 -11.52 -6.74
CA GLY A 497 6.22 -11.53 -8.15
C GLY A 497 5.57 -10.22 -8.64
N ILE A 498 5.44 -9.22 -7.75
CA ILE A 498 4.88 -7.89 -8.05
C ILE A 498 5.90 -7.01 -8.80
N VAL A 499 7.19 -7.29 -8.61
CA VAL A 499 8.31 -6.50 -9.14
C VAL A 499 9.35 -7.47 -9.70
N GLY A 500 10.01 -7.11 -10.81
CA GLY A 500 11.13 -7.90 -11.33
C GLY A 500 12.28 -8.03 -10.31
N ASN A 501 13.27 -8.89 -10.62
CA ASN A 501 14.49 -9.03 -9.81
C ASN A 501 15.24 -7.68 -9.73
N ASN A 502 14.90 -6.90 -8.71
CA ASN A 502 15.49 -5.61 -8.40
C ASN A 502 16.35 -5.72 -7.13
N GLY A 503 17.08 -4.65 -6.83
CA GLY A 503 17.91 -4.53 -5.64
C GLY A 503 19.38 -4.35 -5.97
N THR A 504 20.18 -4.07 -4.95
CA THR A 504 21.58 -3.73 -5.16
C THR A 504 22.42 -4.93 -5.57
N ALA A 505 22.15 -6.12 -5.02
CA ALA A 505 22.84 -7.36 -5.40
C ALA A 505 22.31 -7.98 -6.71
N LEU A 506 21.01 -7.88 -6.98
CA LEU A 506 20.39 -8.54 -8.14
C LEU A 506 20.46 -7.71 -9.43
N ASP A 507 20.44 -6.38 -9.33
CA ASP A 507 20.31 -5.48 -10.48
C ASP A 507 21.38 -4.37 -10.50
N LEU A 508 21.40 -3.51 -9.48
CA LEU A 508 22.21 -2.28 -9.55
C LEU A 508 23.71 -2.57 -9.60
N GLY A 509 24.21 -3.58 -8.88
CA GLY A 509 25.61 -4.00 -8.96
C GLY A 509 26.02 -4.50 -10.35
N ILE A 510 25.11 -5.18 -11.06
CA ILE A 510 25.32 -5.62 -12.44
C ILE A 510 25.32 -4.43 -13.39
N LYS A 511 24.36 -3.50 -13.24
CA LYS A 511 24.32 -2.27 -14.02
C LYS A 511 25.58 -1.43 -13.79
N ALA A 512 26.03 -1.31 -12.56
CA ALA A 512 27.18 -0.48 -12.19
C ALA A 512 28.49 -0.98 -12.82
N THR A 513 28.62 -2.29 -12.99
CA THR A 513 29.81 -2.97 -13.51
C THR A 513 29.71 -3.38 -14.98
N ALA A 514 28.57 -3.13 -15.64
CA ALA A 514 28.35 -3.51 -17.02
C ALA A 514 29.33 -2.81 -17.99
N PRO A 515 29.74 -3.47 -19.09
CA PRO A 515 30.59 -2.85 -20.12
C PRO A 515 29.88 -1.75 -20.92
N SER A 516 28.55 -1.65 -20.79
CA SER A 516 27.71 -0.63 -21.38
C SER A 516 26.40 -0.50 -20.61
N GLN A 517 25.74 0.66 -20.67
CA GLN A 517 24.41 0.87 -20.09
C GLN A 517 23.46 1.44 -21.14
N GLU A 518 22.17 1.11 -21.02
CA GLU A 518 21.14 1.61 -21.94
C GLU A 518 21.07 3.14 -21.91
N LYS A 519 20.95 3.76 -23.10
CA LYS A 519 20.89 5.21 -23.31
C LYS A 519 22.04 6.01 -22.64
N LYS A 520 23.16 5.35 -22.35
CA LYS A 520 24.40 5.98 -21.92
C LYS A 520 25.40 6.01 -23.06
N HIS A 521 26.21 7.07 -23.17
CA HIS A 521 27.38 7.01 -24.03
C HIS A 521 28.38 5.94 -23.56
N PRO A 522 29.23 5.42 -24.48
CA PRO A 522 30.34 4.53 -24.12
C PRO A 522 31.15 5.08 -22.95
N HIS A 523 31.66 4.20 -22.10
CA HIS A 523 32.45 4.61 -20.93
C HIS A 523 33.68 5.42 -21.33
N SER A 524 33.85 6.58 -20.72
CA SER A 524 34.93 7.53 -21.00
C SER A 524 35.14 8.47 -19.81
N ALA A 525 36.11 9.38 -19.91
CA ALA A 525 36.28 10.43 -18.89
C ALA A 525 35.06 11.37 -18.78
N THR A 526 34.33 11.59 -19.88
CA THR A 526 33.13 12.46 -19.90
C THR A 526 31.87 11.69 -19.49
N SER A 527 31.79 10.41 -19.85
CA SER A 527 30.73 9.48 -19.47
C SER A 527 31.29 8.33 -18.64
N PRO A 528 31.71 8.58 -17.38
CA PRO A 528 32.39 7.56 -16.56
C PRO A 528 31.48 6.37 -16.28
N ILE A 529 32.11 5.24 -15.97
CA ILE A 529 31.39 4.09 -15.40
C ILE A 529 30.89 4.45 -13.99
N TRP A 530 29.87 3.74 -13.48
CA TRP A 530 29.32 3.95 -12.14
C TRP A 530 30.26 3.46 -11.02
N MET A 531 31.37 2.80 -11.36
CA MET A 531 32.30 2.30 -10.36
C MET A 531 33.18 3.42 -9.75
N THR A 532 34.20 3.01 -9.00
CA THR A 532 34.96 3.82 -8.04
C THR A 532 35.40 5.20 -8.55
N PRO A 533 35.55 6.21 -7.67
CA PRO A 533 36.08 7.52 -8.06
C PRO A 533 37.37 7.40 -8.88
N GLY A 534 37.34 7.90 -10.11
CA GLY A 534 38.48 7.85 -11.04
C GLY A 534 38.46 6.67 -12.02
N GLN A 535 37.62 5.66 -11.81
CA GLN A 535 37.43 4.60 -12.80
C GLN A 535 36.60 5.14 -13.97
N VAL A 536 37.19 5.11 -15.17
CA VAL A 536 36.58 5.64 -16.40
C VAL A 536 36.22 4.54 -17.40
N THR A 537 36.71 3.32 -17.21
CA THR A 537 36.50 2.18 -18.12
C THR A 537 36.08 0.93 -17.36
N PHE A 538 35.56 -0.04 -18.12
CA PHE A 538 35.15 -1.34 -17.63
C PHE A 538 36.32 -2.12 -17.01
N ASP A 539 36.04 -2.81 -15.90
CA ASP A 539 36.97 -3.73 -15.25
C ASP A 539 36.30 -5.10 -15.08
N GLN A 540 36.90 -6.13 -15.68
CA GLN A 540 36.33 -7.48 -15.68
C GLN A 540 36.29 -8.09 -14.28
N GLY A 541 37.32 -7.87 -13.46
CA GLY A 541 37.39 -8.45 -12.10
C GLY A 541 36.27 -7.93 -11.20
N THR A 542 35.93 -6.66 -11.32
CA THR A 542 34.81 -6.04 -10.59
C THR A 542 33.46 -6.55 -11.09
N ALA A 543 33.32 -6.75 -12.41
CA ALA A 543 32.09 -7.33 -12.98
C ALA A 543 31.89 -8.80 -12.55
N ASP A 544 32.96 -9.59 -12.52
CA ASP A 544 32.94 -10.98 -12.04
C ASP A 544 32.59 -11.04 -10.55
N ALA A 545 33.13 -10.11 -9.74
CA ALA A 545 32.79 -9.98 -8.33
C ALA A 545 31.30 -9.65 -8.13
N ALA A 546 30.75 -8.70 -8.89
CA ALA A 546 29.33 -8.37 -8.84
C ALA A 546 28.44 -9.54 -9.29
N LEU A 547 28.86 -10.31 -10.30
CA LEU A 547 28.17 -11.51 -10.74
C LEU A 547 28.13 -12.59 -9.66
N ALA A 548 29.23 -12.82 -8.93
CA ALA A 548 29.26 -13.74 -7.80
C ALA A 548 28.29 -13.33 -6.68
N ILE A 549 28.19 -12.03 -6.38
CA ILE A 549 27.19 -11.50 -5.44
C ILE A 549 25.78 -11.77 -5.93
N LYS A 550 25.49 -11.50 -7.21
CA LYS A 550 24.19 -11.79 -7.81
C LYS A 550 23.82 -13.27 -7.72
N GLN A 551 24.75 -14.17 -8.01
CA GLN A 551 24.52 -15.62 -7.92
C GLN A 551 24.21 -16.07 -6.49
N CYS A 552 24.82 -15.45 -5.48
CA CYS A 552 24.43 -15.68 -4.09
C CYS A 552 23.03 -15.11 -3.81
N ALA A 553 22.76 -13.87 -4.23
CA ALA A 553 21.47 -13.21 -4.07
C ALA A 553 20.30 -13.98 -4.71
N GLU A 554 20.52 -14.64 -5.85
CA GLU A 554 19.53 -15.47 -6.54
C GLU A 554 19.11 -16.71 -5.74
N GLN A 555 19.84 -17.06 -4.67
CA GLN A 555 19.46 -18.12 -3.73
C GLN A 555 18.46 -17.64 -2.66
N PHE A 556 18.26 -16.33 -2.52
CA PHE A 556 17.33 -15.77 -1.54
C PHE A 556 15.87 -16.09 -1.90
N ARG A 557 15.12 -16.66 -0.96
CA ARG A 557 13.65 -16.70 -1.02
C ARG A 557 13.09 -16.19 0.30
N ALA A 558 12.09 -15.32 0.21
CA ALA A 558 11.40 -14.84 1.40
C ALA A 558 10.72 -16.03 2.12
N GLY A 559 10.84 -16.09 3.44
CA GLY A 559 10.20 -17.12 4.27
C GLY A 559 10.90 -18.49 4.30
N MET A 560 12.12 -18.64 3.76
CA MET A 560 12.90 -19.86 4.01
C MET A 560 13.21 -20.01 5.51
N PRO A 561 13.16 -21.25 6.05
CA PRO A 561 13.51 -21.49 7.45
C PRO A 561 14.99 -21.20 7.75
N PHE A 562 15.86 -21.29 6.73
CA PHE A 562 17.28 -20.98 6.83
C PHE A 562 17.73 -20.20 5.59
N LEU A 563 18.46 -19.11 5.81
CA LEU A 563 19.13 -18.36 4.75
C LEU A 563 20.49 -19.02 4.44
N PRO A 564 21.05 -18.86 3.23
CA PRO A 564 22.41 -19.28 2.93
C PRO A 564 23.40 -18.74 3.97
N ASP A 565 24.24 -19.62 4.53
CA ASP A 565 25.28 -19.26 5.50
C ASP A 565 26.53 -20.11 5.24
N SER A 566 27.28 -19.71 4.21
CA SER A 566 28.48 -20.39 3.77
C SER A 566 29.54 -19.39 3.32
N PRO A 567 30.82 -19.78 3.24
CA PRO A 567 31.87 -18.98 2.61
C PRO A 567 31.51 -18.40 1.23
N SER A 568 30.86 -19.21 0.40
CA SER A 568 30.54 -18.89 -0.99
C SER A 568 29.26 -18.08 -1.13
N CYS A 569 28.42 -18.05 -0.10
CA CYS A 569 27.19 -17.29 -0.07
C CYS A 569 26.65 -17.24 1.35
N LYS A 570 26.57 -16.03 1.90
CA LYS A 570 25.96 -15.74 3.19
C LYS A 570 24.95 -14.61 3.04
N ILE A 571 23.75 -14.83 3.56
CA ILE A 571 22.66 -13.85 3.51
C ILE A 571 22.13 -13.62 4.93
N THR A 572 22.17 -12.38 5.40
CA THR A 572 21.75 -12.03 6.76
C THR A 572 20.86 -10.81 6.77
N GLN A 573 19.72 -10.87 7.46
CA GLN A 573 18.89 -9.69 7.68
C GLN A 573 19.68 -8.67 8.51
N PHE A 574 19.71 -7.42 8.05
CA PHE A 574 20.37 -6.33 8.78
C PHE A 574 19.40 -5.21 9.16
N THR A 575 18.25 -5.11 8.47
CA THR A 575 17.20 -4.17 8.86
C THR A 575 16.55 -4.61 10.15
N THR A 576 16.46 -3.72 11.12
CA THR A 576 15.71 -3.95 12.36
C THR A 576 14.23 -3.56 12.17
N PRO A 577 13.31 -4.14 12.96
CA PRO A 577 11.92 -3.69 13.03
C PRO A 577 11.78 -2.21 13.37
#